data_AF-A0A8H7VNX7-F1
#
_entry.id   AF-A0A8H7VNX7-F1
#
_cell.length_a   1.000
_cell.length_b   1.000
_cell.length_c   1.000
_cell.angle_alpha   90.00
_cell.angle_beta   90.00
_cell.angle_gamma   90.00
#
_symmetry.space_group_name_H-M   'P 1'
#
loop_
_entity.id
_entity.type
_entity.pdbx_description
1 polymer ?
#
loop_
_entity_poly.entity_id
_entity_poly.type
_entity_poly.pdbx_seq_one_letter_code
_entity_poly.pdbx_strand_id
1 'polypeptide(L)'
;MVQDRPSLEDDFIHESNDDEDHMDDGRSSPKSIHSTVSSSYSVVSSASNYDLLLARLGTPQQSSGVTTGRTSSSTSSFDHHFIVPGGGGGSSSSMDPILLEQTDIGNHGEEEIDWGVKAPTLRHHLQRGGVPPSLRGTVWPLLAKSKDNRLEQQYMRLLKSESVYEKAIIRDLSRTFTTVDYFQTKDGQDALFNVAKAYSLYDAEVGYCQSVLFIAGPLLLNMPEEEAFCVLVQIMTRYDLRGQFKPQPDLLSQRLYQLTYLTKDHLPHVQRHFESQGIQTNMYASTWFISLFAYKFPLEVVFRIYDIFLSDGIEALFRIALALLERNQSNLLVLEYDKLLRFLKHDLLLIYTDATSSLIYDAYRITIPAKRLDKLVKQFQADVARSNSEVEAIDKLRKQNKALNDMVKQLKGNLDDINKEHGMVAKKLIESKMEIARVHDENDALRQQSYDLKRALETLPTEVENRVKEEMETLTGKNAVLVKRNTSLEDQLGYMETMVMEIKAKFAESENERVNLQQRFDDLKRLMD
;
A
#
# COMPACT_ATOMS: atom_id res chain seq x y z
N MET A 1 -61.12 38.65 -9.01
CA MET A 1 -60.98 38.99 -7.59
C MET A 1 -59.52 39.43 -7.42
N VAL A 2 -59.29 40.68 -7.00
CA VAL A 2 -58.74 41.03 -5.66
C VAL A 2 -57.27 40.55 -5.56
N GLN A 3 -56.26 41.40 -5.83
CA GLN A 3 -55.70 42.46 -4.95
C GLN A 3 -54.79 41.89 -3.84
N ASP A 4 -53.69 42.52 -3.40
CA ASP A 4 -53.16 43.89 -3.63
C ASP A 4 -51.61 43.95 -3.73
N ARG A 5 -51.05 45.16 -3.93
CA ARG A 5 -49.64 45.55 -3.66
C ARG A 5 -49.54 46.12 -2.20
N PRO A 6 -48.63 47.04 -1.76
CA PRO A 6 -47.33 47.53 -2.26
C PRO A 6 -46.21 47.69 -1.17
N SER A 7 -45.06 48.29 -1.57
CA SER A 7 -44.25 49.30 -0.82
C SER A 7 -43.60 48.99 0.55
N LEU A 8 -42.56 49.70 1.04
CA LEU A 8 -41.47 50.55 0.49
C LEU A 8 -40.40 50.75 1.61
N GLU A 9 -39.29 51.38 1.25
CA GLU A 9 -38.27 52.18 2.00
C GLU A 9 -38.53 52.53 3.49
N ASP A 10 -37.53 52.68 4.40
CA ASP A 10 -36.16 52.07 4.49
C ASP A 10 -35.77 51.86 6.01
N ASP A 11 -34.95 52.59 6.80
CA ASP A 11 -33.95 53.69 6.66
C ASP A 11 -33.15 53.85 8.02
N PHE A 12 -32.09 54.69 8.09
CA PHE A 12 -31.32 55.17 9.30
C PHE A 12 -30.42 54.15 10.07
N ILE A 13 -29.25 54.49 10.69
CA ILE A 13 -28.39 55.70 10.70
C ILE A 13 -26.91 55.36 11.13
N HIS A 14 -26.03 56.39 11.22
CA HIS A 14 -24.70 56.58 11.87
C HIS A 14 -24.20 55.59 12.96
N GLU A 15 -22.89 55.50 13.31
CA GLU A 15 -21.96 56.61 13.68
C GLU A 15 -20.45 56.27 13.52
N SER A 16 -19.55 57.18 13.95
CA SER A 16 -18.13 57.28 13.57
C SER A 16 -17.13 57.32 14.76
N ASN A 17 -15.88 57.72 14.47
CA ASN A 17 -14.72 58.01 15.35
C ASN A 17 -13.79 56.77 15.55
N ASP A 18 -12.49 56.80 15.26
CA ASP A 18 -11.39 57.77 15.53
C ASP A 18 -10.86 57.67 16.98
N ASP A 19 -9.65 57.09 17.15
CA ASP A 19 -8.42 57.85 17.48
C ASP A 19 -7.18 56.91 17.62
N GLU A 20 -5.98 57.49 17.54
CA GLU A 20 -4.67 56.83 17.69
C GLU A 20 -4.14 56.93 19.14
N ASP A 21 -3.24 56.02 19.57
CA ASP A 21 -1.92 56.44 20.14
C ASP A 21 -0.89 55.29 20.24
N HIS A 22 0.37 55.65 20.51
CA HIS A 22 1.56 54.79 20.63
C HIS A 22 1.85 54.27 22.05
N MET A 23 2.59 53.15 22.16
CA MET A 23 3.98 53.15 22.69
C MET A 23 4.70 51.78 22.62
N ASP A 24 6.03 51.82 22.75
CA ASP A 24 7.00 50.73 22.63
C ASP A 24 7.42 50.13 23.98
N ASP A 25 7.72 48.82 24.06
CA ASP A 25 8.92 48.24 24.70
C ASP A 25 8.97 46.69 24.55
N GLY A 26 10.10 46.06 24.91
CA GLY A 26 10.12 44.68 25.45
C GLY A 26 10.80 43.59 24.62
N ARG A 27 12.12 43.43 24.76
CA ARG A 27 12.92 42.37 24.12
C ARG A 27 12.66 40.94 24.65
N SER A 28 12.98 39.98 23.77
CA SER A 28 13.64 38.66 24.04
C SER A 28 12.82 37.36 23.93
N SER A 29 13.46 36.37 23.29
CA SER A 29 13.04 34.98 23.02
C SER A 29 13.33 34.06 24.24
N PRO A 30 12.95 32.74 24.31
CA PRO A 30 12.84 31.80 23.18
C PRO A 30 11.85 30.58 23.25
N LYS A 31 11.77 29.85 22.13
CA LYS A 31 11.35 28.42 21.95
C LYS A 31 9.93 28.01 22.40
N SER A 32 9.11 27.52 21.44
CA SER A 32 8.86 26.06 21.31
C SER A 32 7.84 25.63 20.24
N ILE A 33 8.13 24.48 19.60
CA ILE A 33 7.20 23.42 19.18
C ILE A 33 6.30 23.64 17.91
N HIS A 34 5.98 22.49 17.27
CA HIS A 34 5.03 22.20 16.19
C HIS A 34 5.30 22.65 14.73
N SER A 35 6.06 21.79 14.03
CA SER A 35 5.65 21.07 12.80
C SER A 35 4.40 21.51 12.00
N THR A 36 4.52 21.57 10.67
CA THR A 36 3.71 20.78 9.70
C THR A 36 4.32 20.75 8.28
N VAL A 37 4.80 19.57 7.87
CA VAL A 37 4.65 18.89 6.56
C VAL A 37 4.84 19.67 5.22
N SER A 38 5.93 19.31 4.52
CA SER A 38 6.08 19.23 3.04
C SER A 38 6.00 20.53 2.19
N SER A 39 6.47 20.58 0.93
CA SER A 39 7.13 19.56 0.10
C SER A 39 8.23 20.15 -0.79
N SER A 40 9.17 19.31 -1.24
CA SER A 40 10.30 19.71 -2.08
C SER A 40 9.93 19.83 -3.56
N TYR A 41 10.44 20.88 -4.23
CA TYR A 41 10.62 20.91 -5.69
C TYR A 41 11.95 21.58 -6.05
N SER A 42 13.00 20.78 -6.27
CA SER A 42 14.16 21.17 -7.08
C SER A 42 14.84 19.92 -7.64
N VAL A 43 15.11 19.94 -8.94
CA VAL A 43 15.79 18.87 -9.68
C VAL A 43 17.15 19.42 -10.13
N VAL A 44 18.25 18.81 -9.67
CA VAL A 44 19.55 18.85 -10.39
C VAL A 44 20.26 17.50 -10.18
N SER A 45 20.90 17.02 -11.25
CA SER A 45 21.65 15.77 -11.30
C SER A 45 22.92 15.74 -10.45
N SER A 46 23.27 14.55 -9.95
CA SER A 46 24.68 14.13 -9.83
C SER A 46 24.79 12.62 -10.03
N ALA A 47 25.38 12.21 -11.14
CA ALA A 47 25.86 10.83 -11.33
C ALA A 47 27.22 10.62 -10.63
N SER A 48 27.81 9.43 -10.80
CA SER A 48 29.07 8.97 -10.20
C SER A 48 29.03 8.62 -8.71
N ASN A 49 29.06 7.31 -8.44
CA ASN A 49 29.72 6.71 -7.26
C ASN A 49 29.79 5.16 -7.33
N TYR A 50 29.01 4.52 -8.19
CA TYR A 50 28.98 3.05 -8.30
C TYR A 50 30.20 2.44 -9.03
N ASP A 51 30.76 3.11 -10.04
CA ASP A 51 31.86 2.56 -10.85
C ASP A 51 33.18 2.36 -10.06
N LEU A 52 33.40 3.16 -9.00
CA LEU A 52 34.58 3.05 -8.15
C LEU A 52 34.58 1.83 -7.21
N LEU A 53 33.42 1.18 -7.01
CA LEU A 53 33.28 0.05 -6.08
C LEU A 53 33.50 -1.32 -6.74
N LEU A 54 33.30 -1.44 -8.05
CA LEU A 54 33.46 -2.71 -8.77
C LEU A 54 34.92 -3.06 -9.11
N ALA A 55 35.81 -2.05 -9.15
CA ALA A 55 37.21 -2.21 -9.59
C ALA A 55 38.15 -2.86 -8.56
N ARG A 56 37.66 -3.41 -7.43
CA ARG A 56 38.49 -3.81 -6.28
C ARG A 56 38.29 -5.20 -5.70
N LEU A 57 37.55 -6.08 -6.38
CA LEU A 57 37.36 -7.48 -5.99
C LEU A 57 37.80 -8.44 -7.11
N GLY A 58 39.09 -8.76 -7.19
CA GLY A 58 39.63 -9.72 -8.16
C GLY A 58 41.06 -10.19 -7.90
N THR A 59 41.23 -11.50 -7.60
CA THR A 59 42.50 -12.26 -7.47
C THR A 59 43.39 -11.86 -6.26
N PRO A 60 44.30 -12.71 -5.71
CA PRO A 60 45.23 -13.70 -6.34
C PRO A 60 44.71 -15.17 -6.35
N GLN A 61 45.15 -16.13 -7.20
CA GLN A 61 46.45 -16.89 -7.31
C GLN A 61 46.77 -17.80 -6.09
N GLN A 62 47.32 -19.03 -6.21
CA GLN A 62 47.65 -19.92 -7.35
C GLN A 62 47.93 -21.38 -6.88
N SER A 63 48.30 -22.30 -7.80
CA SER A 63 48.86 -23.68 -7.59
C SER A 63 47.87 -24.78 -7.15
N SER A 64 48.05 -26.08 -7.44
CA SER A 64 48.81 -26.78 -8.52
C SER A 64 48.43 -28.28 -8.56
N GLY A 65 48.38 -28.92 -9.72
CA GLY A 65 48.19 -30.38 -9.83
C GLY A 65 48.19 -30.90 -11.28
N VAL A 66 48.80 -32.07 -11.52
CA VAL A 66 49.01 -32.68 -12.85
C VAL A 66 48.77 -34.19 -12.77
N THR A 67 47.93 -34.77 -13.64
CA THR A 67 48.20 -36.03 -14.40
C THR A 67 46.99 -36.52 -15.23
N THR A 68 47.28 -36.92 -16.47
CA THR A 68 46.72 -38.02 -17.30
C THR A 68 45.36 -38.69 -16.99
N GLY A 69 44.56 -38.94 -18.05
CA GLY A 69 43.56 -40.02 -18.07
C GLY A 69 42.78 -40.16 -19.39
N ARG A 70 42.79 -41.34 -20.01
CA ARG A 70 41.86 -41.76 -21.09
C ARG A 70 40.91 -42.81 -20.50
N THR A 71 39.66 -42.88 -20.95
CA THR A 71 38.92 -44.06 -21.48
C THR A 71 37.39 -43.87 -21.35
N SER A 72 36.63 -44.86 -21.79
CA SER A 72 35.21 -44.78 -22.17
C SER A 72 34.24 -45.50 -21.22
N SER A 73 32.96 -45.43 -21.59
CA SER A 73 31.95 -46.50 -21.52
C SER A 73 31.32 -46.91 -20.17
N SER A 74 30.03 -46.56 -20.06
CA SER A 74 28.86 -47.48 -19.92
C SER A 74 28.33 -47.97 -18.55
N THR A 75 26.99 -47.83 -18.45
CA THR A 75 25.96 -48.77 -17.93
C THR A 75 25.60 -48.89 -16.44
N SER A 76 24.29 -49.17 -16.25
CA SER A 76 23.57 -49.69 -15.07
C SER A 76 23.30 -48.74 -13.89
N SER A 77 22.28 -48.94 -13.04
CA SER A 77 20.85 -49.37 -13.15
C SER A 77 20.31 -49.64 -11.71
N PHE A 78 19.01 -50.00 -11.58
CA PHE A 78 18.34 -50.55 -10.38
C PHE A 78 17.99 -49.58 -9.23
N ASP A 79 16.90 -49.74 -8.45
CA ASP A 79 15.55 -50.28 -8.77
C ASP A 79 14.53 -50.02 -7.62
N HIS A 80 13.28 -50.46 -7.83
CA HIS A 80 12.15 -50.70 -6.90
C HIS A 80 11.47 -49.45 -6.28
N HIS A 81 10.15 -49.25 -6.32
CA HIS A 81 8.94 -50.10 -6.13
C HIS A 81 8.58 -50.45 -4.67
N PHE A 82 7.41 -49.96 -4.23
CA PHE A 82 6.52 -50.59 -3.25
C PHE A 82 5.06 -50.28 -3.60
N ILE A 83 4.08 -51.07 -3.12
CA ILE A 83 2.81 -51.26 -3.86
C ILE A 83 1.58 -51.59 -2.97
N VAL A 84 0.37 -51.12 -3.36
CA VAL A 84 -0.99 -51.66 -2.99
C VAL A 84 -1.43 -51.50 -1.50
N PRO A 85 -2.73 -51.56 -1.11
CA PRO A 85 -4.02 -51.66 -1.86
C PRO A 85 -4.93 -50.40 -1.74
N GLY A 86 -6.13 -50.31 -2.34
CA GLY A 86 -6.82 -51.19 -3.31
C GLY A 86 -8.33 -51.38 -3.02
N GLY A 87 -9.20 -51.24 -4.04
CA GLY A 87 -10.61 -51.71 -4.03
C GLY A 87 -11.69 -50.67 -4.37
N GLY A 88 -12.81 -51.15 -4.94
CA GLY A 88 -14.05 -50.38 -5.19
C GLY A 88 -14.23 -49.89 -6.63
N GLY A 89 -15.36 -50.24 -7.26
CA GLY A 89 -15.72 -49.78 -8.61
C GLY A 89 -16.99 -48.93 -8.64
N GLY A 90 -17.13 -48.08 -9.66
CA GLY A 90 -18.33 -47.25 -9.88
C GLY A 90 -18.33 -46.62 -11.26
N SER A 91 -19.46 -46.70 -11.96
CA SER A 91 -19.60 -46.19 -13.33
C SER A 91 -20.02 -44.72 -13.37
N SER A 92 -19.28 -43.88 -14.08
CA SER A 92 -19.78 -42.59 -14.60
C SER A 92 -19.03 -42.22 -15.89
N SER A 93 -19.72 -41.54 -16.80
CA SER A 93 -19.21 -41.18 -18.12
C SER A 93 -18.57 -39.79 -18.11
N SER A 94 -17.25 -39.72 -18.23
CA SER A 94 -16.52 -38.48 -18.56
C SER A 94 -16.38 -38.36 -20.07
N MET A 95 -16.80 -37.22 -20.64
CA MET A 95 -16.38 -36.81 -21.99
C MET A 95 -14.94 -36.28 -21.90
N ASP A 96 -14.02 -36.90 -22.62
CA ASP A 96 -12.66 -36.37 -22.75
C ASP A 96 -12.69 -35.06 -23.57
N PRO A 97 -12.02 -33.99 -23.12
CA PRO A 97 -11.91 -32.76 -23.90
C PRO A 97 -11.01 -33.01 -25.12
N ILE A 98 -11.55 -32.80 -26.32
CA ILE A 98 -10.79 -32.91 -27.56
C ILE A 98 -9.75 -31.79 -27.61
N LEU A 99 -8.52 -32.11 -27.21
CA LEU A 99 -7.34 -31.33 -27.53
C LEU A 99 -7.17 -31.34 -29.05
N LEU A 100 -7.35 -30.17 -29.67
CA LEU A 100 -6.92 -29.94 -31.05
C LEU A 100 -5.39 -29.95 -31.09
N GLU A 101 -4.81 -31.10 -31.43
CA GLU A 101 -3.40 -31.19 -31.76
C GLU A 101 -3.08 -30.18 -32.89
N GLN A 102 -2.05 -29.37 -32.67
CA GLN A 102 -1.47 -28.56 -33.73
C GLN A 102 -0.78 -29.50 -34.72
N THR A 103 -1.54 -29.94 -35.71
CA THR A 103 -0.99 -30.63 -36.87
C THR A 103 -0.19 -29.62 -37.68
N ASP A 104 1.13 -29.80 -37.74
CA ASP A 104 1.98 -29.12 -38.71
C ASP A 104 1.44 -29.40 -40.11
N ILE A 105 0.81 -28.40 -40.73
CA ILE A 105 0.43 -28.47 -42.13
C ILE A 105 1.70 -28.31 -42.95
N GLY A 106 2.37 -29.46 -43.15
CA GLY A 106 3.56 -29.58 -43.97
C GLY A 106 3.31 -29.04 -45.38
N ASN A 107 4.36 -28.43 -45.94
CA ASN A 107 4.37 -27.75 -47.23
C ASN A 107 4.00 -28.69 -48.41
N HIS A 108 2.70 -28.87 -48.63
CA HIS A 108 2.15 -29.46 -49.85
C HIS A 108 1.64 -28.34 -50.75
N GLY A 109 2.16 -28.29 -51.98
CA GLY A 109 1.81 -27.24 -52.94
C GLY A 109 0.37 -27.41 -53.43
N GLU A 110 -0.51 -26.51 -52.99
CA GLU A 110 -1.74 -26.21 -53.73
C GLU A 110 -1.33 -25.51 -55.03
N GLU A 111 -1.76 -26.02 -56.19
CA GLU A 111 -1.54 -25.36 -57.46
C GLU A 111 -2.28 -24.02 -57.48
N GLU A 112 -1.53 -22.92 -57.57
CA GLU A 112 -2.09 -21.58 -57.58
C GLU A 112 -2.89 -21.35 -58.86
N ILE A 113 -4.23 -21.48 -58.76
CA ILE A 113 -5.16 -21.09 -59.81
C ILE A 113 -5.12 -19.56 -59.94
N ASP A 114 -4.15 -19.07 -60.73
CA ASP A 114 -4.08 -17.69 -61.18
C ASP A 114 -5.31 -17.38 -62.05
N TRP A 115 -6.22 -16.59 -61.50
CA TRP A 115 -7.43 -16.13 -62.20
C TRP A 115 -7.15 -15.08 -63.29
N GLY A 116 -5.88 -14.77 -63.59
CA GLY A 116 -5.43 -14.03 -64.77
C GLY A 116 -5.75 -12.53 -64.76
N VAL A 117 -6.58 -12.07 -63.82
CA VAL A 117 -6.84 -10.65 -63.56
C VAL A 117 -5.62 -10.04 -62.88
N LYS A 118 -4.64 -9.63 -63.70
CA LYS A 118 -3.43 -8.91 -63.27
C LYS A 118 -3.81 -7.87 -62.21
N ALA A 119 -3.22 -7.91 -61.02
CA ALA A 119 -3.64 -7.14 -59.85
C ALA A 119 -3.91 -5.63 -60.09
N PRO A 120 -3.16 -4.91 -60.96
CA PRO A 120 -3.49 -3.51 -61.30
C PRO A 120 -4.89 -3.32 -61.89
N THR A 121 -5.41 -4.29 -62.64
CA THR A 121 -6.74 -4.25 -63.27
C THR A 121 -7.84 -4.32 -62.22
N LEU A 122 -7.75 -5.28 -61.29
CA LEU A 122 -8.68 -5.40 -60.17
C LEU A 122 -8.67 -4.11 -59.32
N ARG A 123 -7.48 -3.64 -58.92
CA ARG A 123 -7.33 -2.38 -58.18
C ARG A 123 -7.93 -1.17 -58.90
N HIS A 124 -7.78 -1.09 -60.23
CA HIS A 124 -8.36 -0.01 -61.03
C HIS A 124 -9.90 -0.02 -61.02
N HIS A 125 -10.51 -1.20 -61.17
CA HIS A 125 -11.96 -1.34 -61.04
C HIS A 125 -12.41 -0.99 -59.62
N LEU A 126 -11.80 -1.60 -58.59
CA LEU A 126 -12.07 -1.34 -57.17
C LEU A 126 -12.03 0.15 -56.82
N GLN A 127 -11.01 0.88 -57.28
CA GLN A 127 -10.86 2.31 -57.02
C GLN A 127 -11.99 3.17 -57.62
N ARG A 128 -12.47 2.84 -58.84
CA ARG A 128 -13.43 3.68 -59.58
C ARG A 128 -14.89 3.39 -59.25
N GLY A 129 -15.26 2.12 -59.17
CA GLY A 129 -16.64 1.68 -58.90
C GLY A 129 -16.73 0.32 -58.18
N GLY A 130 -15.66 -0.47 -58.23
CA GLY A 130 -15.49 -1.79 -57.65
C GLY A 130 -16.61 -2.77 -57.92
N VAL A 131 -16.98 -3.56 -56.93
CA VAL A 131 -17.85 -4.72 -57.14
C VAL A 131 -19.30 -4.25 -57.30
N PRO A 132 -19.97 -4.52 -58.43
CA PRO A 132 -21.39 -4.27 -58.58
C PRO A 132 -22.18 -5.06 -57.53
N PRO A 133 -23.26 -4.51 -56.94
CA PRO A 133 -23.99 -5.17 -55.85
C PRO A 133 -24.39 -6.62 -56.16
N SER A 134 -24.89 -6.87 -57.38
CA SER A 134 -25.30 -8.20 -57.87
C SER A 134 -24.15 -9.22 -58.02
N LEU A 135 -22.89 -8.79 -57.93
CA LEU A 135 -21.71 -9.67 -58.00
C LEU A 135 -21.02 -9.87 -56.64
N ARG A 136 -21.39 -9.11 -55.59
CA ARG A 136 -20.73 -9.19 -54.27
C ARG A 136 -20.82 -10.59 -53.66
N GLY A 137 -21.99 -11.23 -53.73
CA GLY A 137 -22.19 -12.60 -53.26
C GLY A 137 -21.30 -13.65 -53.94
N THR A 138 -20.83 -13.40 -55.17
CA THR A 138 -19.86 -14.29 -55.85
C THR A 138 -18.41 -13.86 -55.62
N VAL A 139 -18.14 -12.56 -55.67
CA VAL A 139 -16.78 -11.99 -55.64
C VAL A 139 -16.20 -12.00 -54.22
N TRP A 140 -16.99 -11.69 -53.19
CA TRP A 140 -16.49 -11.65 -51.81
C TRP A 140 -16.04 -13.04 -51.30
N PRO A 141 -16.79 -14.15 -51.52
CA PRO A 141 -16.29 -15.49 -51.19
C PRO A 141 -15.02 -15.92 -51.95
N LEU A 142 -14.86 -15.47 -53.21
CA LEU A 142 -13.65 -15.75 -54.00
C LEU A 142 -12.43 -14.98 -53.46
N LEU A 143 -12.59 -13.68 -53.14
CA LEU A 143 -11.55 -12.85 -52.52
C LEU A 143 -11.18 -13.34 -51.11
N ALA A 144 -12.18 -13.74 -50.31
CA ALA A 144 -11.97 -14.34 -48.99
C ALA A 144 -11.33 -15.74 -49.06
N LYS A 145 -11.35 -16.40 -50.23
CA LYS A 145 -11.09 -17.84 -50.43
C LYS A 145 -11.90 -18.71 -49.44
N SER A 146 -13.20 -18.43 -49.31
CA SER A 146 -14.07 -19.00 -48.26
C SER A 146 -14.95 -20.17 -48.68
N LYS A 147 -14.92 -20.61 -49.94
CA LYS A 147 -15.75 -21.74 -50.40
C LYS A 147 -15.17 -23.07 -49.90
N ASP A 148 -15.66 -23.52 -48.74
CA ASP A 148 -15.30 -24.80 -48.11
C ASP A 148 -16.56 -25.54 -47.61
N ASN A 149 -16.90 -26.61 -48.31
CA ASN A 149 -17.99 -27.54 -47.98
C ASN A 149 -17.82 -28.15 -46.56
N ARG A 150 -16.61 -28.27 -46.01
CA ARG A 150 -16.41 -28.72 -44.63
C ARG A 150 -16.92 -27.70 -43.62
N LEU A 151 -16.73 -26.42 -43.91
CA LEU A 151 -17.13 -25.28 -43.08
C LEU A 151 -18.64 -25.04 -43.16
N GLU A 152 -19.24 -25.17 -44.34
CA GLU A 152 -20.69 -25.20 -44.56
C GLU A 152 -21.36 -26.35 -43.78
N GLN A 153 -20.78 -27.56 -43.84
CA GLN A 153 -21.23 -28.69 -43.03
C GLN A 153 -21.01 -28.48 -41.52
N GLN A 154 -19.98 -27.72 -41.11
CA GLN A 154 -19.75 -27.39 -39.71
C GLN A 154 -20.80 -26.38 -39.21
N TYR A 155 -21.14 -25.36 -40.00
CA TYR A 155 -22.24 -24.45 -39.73
C TYR A 155 -23.55 -25.20 -39.47
N MET A 156 -23.92 -26.12 -40.37
CA MET A 156 -25.10 -27.00 -40.25
C MET A 156 -25.09 -27.96 -39.04
N ARG A 157 -23.94 -28.14 -38.38
CA ARG A 157 -23.84 -28.81 -37.07
C ARG A 157 -23.98 -27.81 -35.92
N LEU A 158 -23.28 -26.68 -35.97
CA LEU A 158 -23.25 -25.66 -34.92
C LEU A 158 -24.62 -25.02 -34.65
N LEU A 159 -25.47 -24.85 -35.67
CA LEU A 159 -26.86 -24.38 -35.48
C LEU A 159 -27.69 -25.27 -34.55
N LYS A 160 -27.38 -26.57 -34.49
CA LYS A 160 -28.08 -27.58 -33.68
C LYS A 160 -27.56 -27.68 -32.25
N SER A 161 -26.46 -27.00 -31.93
CA SER A 161 -25.92 -26.87 -30.58
C SER A 161 -26.49 -25.63 -29.89
N GLU A 162 -26.51 -25.60 -28.56
CA GLU A 162 -26.87 -24.40 -27.78
C GLU A 162 -25.63 -23.55 -27.51
N SER A 163 -25.76 -22.22 -27.54
CA SER A 163 -24.68 -21.30 -27.16
C SER A 163 -25.02 -20.54 -25.87
N VAL A 164 -24.04 -20.49 -24.96
CA VAL A 164 -24.12 -19.69 -23.72
C VAL A 164 -24.36 -18.20 -23.99
N TYR A 165 -24.08 -17.73 -25.21
CA TYR A 165 -24.20 -16.34 -25.62
C TYR A 165 -25.58 -15.96 -26.20
N GLU A 166 -26.51 -16.89 -26.43
CA GLU A 166 -27.78 -16.62 -27.13
C GLU A 166 -28.58 -15.46 -26.52
N LYS A 167 -28.64 -15.36 -25.19
CA LYS A 167 -29.31 -14.24 -24.49
C LYS A 167 -28.65 -12.88 -24.74
N ALA A 168 -27.32 -12.85 -24.92
CA ALA A 168 -26.59 -11.64 -25.27
C ALA A 168 -26.77 -11.27 -26.75
N ILE A 169 -26.79 -12.27 -27.63
CA ILE A 169 -27.06 -12.11 -29.07
C ILE A 169 -28.46 -11.52 -29.27
N ILE A 170 -29.51 -12.13 -28.70
CA ILE A 170 -30.92 -11.66 -28.81
C ILE A 170 -31.07 -10.21 -28.33
N ARG A 171 -30.48 -9.86 -27.18
CA ARG A 171 -30.48 -8.48 -26.67
C ARG A 171 -29.83 -7.50 -27.65
N ASP A 172 -28.72 -7.88 -28.25
CA ASP A 172 -27.92 -6.98 -29.07
C ASP A 172 -28.39 -6.90 -30.54
N LEU A 173 -29.08 -7.93 -31.04
CA LEU A 173 -29.84 -7.93 -32.29
C LEU A 173 -30.92 -6.84 -32.32
N SER A 174 -31.70 -6.71 -31.24
CA SER A 174 -32.78 -5.70 -31.12
C SER A 174 -32.33 -4.23 -31.28
N ARG A 175 -31.01 -3.97 -31.24
CA ARG A 175 -30.37 -2.66 -31.31
C ARG A 175 -29.31 -2.57 -32.41
N THR A 176 -29.34 -3.49 -33.38
CA THR A 176 -28.39 -3.56 -34.50
C THR A 176 -29.13 -3.50 -35.83
N PHE A 177 -28.66 -2.67 -36.77
CA PHE A 177 -29.28 -2.42 -38.08
C PHE A 177 -30.80 -2.11 -38.06
N THR A 178 -31.26 -1.37 -37.05
CA THR A 178 -32.67 -0.98 -36.83
C THR A 178 -33.29 -0.11 -37.95
N THR A 179 -32.49 0.36 -38.89
CA THR A 179 -32.90 1.17 -40.06
C THR A 179 -32.71 0.43 -41.39
N VAL A 180 -32.61 -0.91 -41.36
CA VAL A 180 -32.35 -1.76 -42.52
C VAL A 180 -33.47 -2.77 -42.66
N ASP A 181 -34.30 -2.63 -43.70
CA ASP A 181 -35.56 -3.35 -43.87
C ASP A 181 -35.43 -4.87 -43.73
N TYR A 182 -34.41 -5.48 -44.34
CA TYR A 182 -34.14 -6.92 -44.24
C TYR A 182 -33.97 -7.36 -42.78
N PHE A 183 -33.24 -6.62 -41.96
CA PHE A 183 -33.05 -6.90 -40.54
C PHE A 183 -34.24 -6.45 -39.66
N GLN A 184 -35.32 -5.92 -40.25
CA GLN A 184 -36.62 -5.79 -39.57
C GLN A 184 -37.55 -6.97 -39.87
N THR A 185 -37.20 -7.82 -40.85
CA THR A 185 -37.91 -9.09 -41.10
C THR A 185 -37.48 -10.17 -40.09
N LYS A 186 -38.34 -11.17 -39.88
CA LYS A 186 -37.96 -12.34 -39.07
C LYS A 186 -36.75 -13.05 -39.68
N ASP A 187 -36.78 -13.30 -40.99
CA ASP A 187 -35.76 -14.10 -41.67
C ASP A 187 -34.37 -13.47 -41.56
N GLY A 188 -34.26 -12.13 -41.65
CA GLY A 188 -33.00 -11.41 -41.44
C GLY A 188 -32.53 -11.39 -39.98
N GLN A 189 -33.45 -11.36 -39.01
CA GLN A 189 -33.13 -11.47 -37.59
C GLN A 189 -32.67 -12.90 -37.23
N ASP A 190 -33.38 -13.93 -37.71
CA ASP A 190 -33.04 -15.34 -37.54
C ASP A 190 -31.66 -15.64 -38.19
N ALA A 191 -31.39 -15.17 -39.42
CA ALA A 191 -30.09 -15.36 -40.08
C ALA A 191 -28.93 -14.66 -39.34
N LEU A 192 -29.15 -13.42 -38.86
CA LEU A 192 -28.13 -12.69 -38.10
C LEU A 192 -27.90 -13.30 -36.70
N PHE A 193 -28.93 -13.91 -36.09
CA PHE A 193 -28.80 -14.75 -34.90
C PHE A 193 -27.99 -16.03 -35.20
N ASN A 194 -28.37 -16.76 -36.25
CA ASN A 194 -27.77 -18.03 -36.66
C ASN A 194 -26.25 -17.90 -36.90
N VAL A 195 -25.83 -16.93 -37.71
CA VAL A 195 -24.41 -16.69 -38.01
C VAL A 195 -23.62 -16.28 -36.76
N ALA A 196 -24.18 -15.41 -35.91
CA ALA A 196 -23.52 -14.97 -34.68
C ALA A 196 -23.41 -16.10 -33.64
N LYS A 197 -24.48 -16.90 -33.49
CA LYS A 197 -24.51 -18.10 -32.65
C LYS A 197 -23.49 -19.12 -33.10
N ALA A 198 -23.49 -19.48 -34.40
CA ALA A 198 -22.54 -20.43 -34.96
C ALA A 198 -21.09 -19.94 -34.81
N TYR A 199 -20.80 -18.66 -35.05
CA TYR A 199 -19.47 -18.12 -34.82
C TYR A 199 -19.03 -18.24 -33.35
N SER A 200 -19.94 -17.92 -32.41
CA SER A 200 -19.65 -18.00 -30.97
C SER A 200 -19.33 -19.40 -30.44
N LEU A 201 -19.71 -20.44 -31.21
CA LEU A 201 -19.42 -21.85 -30.95
C LEU A 201 -18.21 -22.36 -31.77
N TYR A 202 -17.96 -21.77 -32.95
CA TYR A 202 -16.80 -22.08 -33.79
C TYR A 202 -15.49 -21.57 -33.16
N ASP A 203 -15.48 -20.32 -32.71
CA ASP A 203 -14.33 -19.68 -32.05
C ASP A 203 -14.63 -19.44 -30.57
N ALA A 204 -14.58 -20.49 -29.77
CA ALA A 204 -14.85 -20.42 -28.33
C ALA A 204 -13.83 -19.55 -27.55
N GLU A 205 -12.67 -19.22 -28.11
CA GLU A 205 -11.69 -18.31 -27.50
C GLU A 205 -12.12 -16.83 -27.60
N VAL A 206 -12.87 -16.48 -28.64
CA VAL A 206 -13.49 -15.15 -28.83
C VAL A 206 -14.92 -15.12 -28.33
N GLY A 207 -15.64 -16.23 -28.44
CA GLY A 207 -17.06 -16.33 -28.12
C GLY A 207 -17.90 -15.35 -28.93
N TYR A 208 -18.78 -14.62 -28.26
CA TYR A 208 -19.59 -13.58 -28.88
C TYR A 208 -19.17 -12.18 -28.44
N CYS A 209 -18.86 -11.33 -29.42
CA CYS A 209 -18.73 -9.87 -29.27
C CYS A 209 -19.78 -9.16 -30.14
N GLN A 210 -20.41 -8.08 -29.65
CA GLN A 210 -21.46 -7.36 -30.39
C GLN A 210 -20.99 -6.90 -31.79
N SER A 211 -19.72 -6.55 -31.94
CA SER A 211 -19.05 -6.23 -33.20
C SER A 211 -19.28 -7.27 -34.32
N VAL A 212 -19.42 -8.56 -33.97
CA VAL A 212 -19.63 -9.64 -34.94
C VAL A 212 -20.95 -9.44 -35.70
N LEU A 213 -22.00 -8.89 -35.09
CA LEU A 213 -23.24 -8.56 -35.80
C LEU A 213 -22.99 -7.52 -36.90
N PHE A 214 -22.19 -6.50 -36.61
CA PHE A 214 -21.84 -5.45 -37.57
C PHE A 214 -20.92 -5.96 -38.69
N ILE A 215 -20.13 -7.01 -38.44
CA ILE A 215 -19.32 -7.67 -39.46
C ILE A 215 -20.18 -8.60 -40.35
N ALA A 216 -21.11 -9.34 -39.75
CA ALA A 216 -21.95 -10.33 -40.43
C ALA A 216 -23.10 -9.70 -41.24
N GLY A 217 -23.72 -8.62 -40.76
CA GLY A 217 -24.84 -7.97 -41.43
C GLY A 217 -24.56 -7.55 -42.88
N PRO A 218 -23.43 -6.87 -43.18
CA PRO A 218 -23.06 -6.55 -44.56
C PRO A 218 -22.87 -7.79 -45.47
N LEU A 219 -22.45 -8.93 -44.91
CA LEU A 219 -22.35 -10.19 -45.66
C LEU A 219 -23.74 -10.75 -45.99
N LEU A 220 -24.62 -10.86 -44.98
CA LEU A 220 -25.98 -11.38 -45.12
C LEU A 220 -26.86 -10.55 -46.08
N LEU A 221 -26.56 -9.27 -46.29
CA LEU A 221 -27.20 -8.43 -47.31
C LEU A 221 -26.73 -8.73 -48.75
N ASN A 222 -25.71 -9.56 -48.94
CA ASN A 222 -25.08 -9.83 -50.24
C ASN A 222 -24.92 -11.33 -50.56
N MET A 223 -25.10 -12.25 -49.60
CA MET A 223 -24.99 -13.72 -49.78
C MET A 223 -25.82 -14.50 -48.74
N PRO A 224 -26.12 -15.80 -48.96
CA PRO A 224 -26.82 -16.68 -48.00
C PRO A 224 -26.11 -16.81 -46.64
N GLU A 225 -26.81 -17.30 -45.62
CA GLU A 225 -26.25 -17.39 -44.25
C GLU A 225 -25.07 -18.35 -44.13
N GLU A 226 -25.04 -19.43 -44.92
CA GLU A 226 -23.94 -20.38 -44.98
C GLU A 226 -22.67 -19.74 -45.57
N GLU A 227 -22.79 -19.04 -46.71
CA GLU A 227 -21.67 -18.33 -47.33
C GLU A 227 -21.21 -17.15 -46.45
N ALA A 228 -22.15 -16.44 -45.81
CA ALA A 228 -21.85 -15.33 -44.90
C ALA A 228 -21.08 -15.80 -43.66
N PHE A 229 -21.44 -16.94 -43.07
CA PHE A 229 -20.66 -17.58 -42.01
C PHE A 229 -19.25 -17.97 -42.49
N CYS A 230 -19.13 -18.57 -43.68
CA CYS A 230 -17.83 -18.97 -44.21
C CYS A 230 -16.92 -17.77 -44.51
N VAL A 231 -17.45 -16.67 -45.05
CA VAL A 231 -16.70 -15.41 -45.23
C VAL A 231 -16.35 -14.79 -43.88
N LEU A 232 -17.26 -14.77 -42.90
CA LEU A 232 -16.99 -14.28 -41.55
C LEU A 232 -15.83 -15.04 -40.89
N VAL A 233 -15.80 -16.38 -40.99
CA VAL A 233 -14.70 -17.20 -40.47
C VAL A 233 -13.37 -16.86 -41.15
N GLN A 234 -13.35 -16.64 -42.47
CA GLN A 234 -12.12 -16.19 -43.16
C GLN A 234 -11.71 -14.78 -42.73
N ILE A 235 -12.64 -13.83 -42.61
CA ILE A 235 -12.35 -12.48 -42.08
C ILE A 235 -11.72 -12.58 -40.67
N MET A 236 -12.26 -13.42 -39.80
CA MET A 236 -11.78 -13.54 -38.44
C MET A 236 -10.42 -14.27 -38.35
N THR A 237 -10.18 -15.28 -39.18
CA THR A 237 -8.94 -16.09 -39.18
C THR A 237 -7.88 -15.59 -40.16
N ARG A 238 -8.12 -15.69 -41.47
CA ARG A 238 -7.21 -15.34 -42.57
C ARG A 238 -6.81 -13.87 -42.59
N TYR A 239 -7.75 -12.96 -42.28
CA TYR A 239 -7.48 -11.52 -42.18
C TYR A 239 -7.12 -11.07 -40.75
N ASP A 240 -6.97 -12.03 -39.83
CA ASP A 240 -6.67 -11.83 -38.41
C ASP A 240 -7.50 -10.71 -37.78
N LEU A 241 -8.83 -10.78 -37.96
CA LEU A 241 -9.74 -9.90 -37.23
C LEU A 241 -9.98 -10.42 -35.79
N ARG A 242 -9.86 -11.74 -35.56
CA ARG A 242 -10.10 -12.39 -34.25
C ARG A 242 -9.17 -11.90 -33.15
N GLY A 243 -7.90 -11.58 -33.48
CA GLY A 243 -6.95 -11.06 -32.50
C GLY A 243 -7.38 -9.73 -31.86
N GLN A 244 -8.28 -8.96 -32.48
CA GLN A 244 -8.80 -7.72 -31.88
C GLN A 244 -9.80 -7.95 -30.73
N PHE A 245 -10.32 -9.16 -30.60
CA PHE A 245 -11.29 -9.54 -29.57
C PHE A 245 -10.65 -10.33 -28.43
N LYS A 246 -9.39 -10.75 -28.60
CA LYS A 246 -8.62 -11.44 -27.56
C LYS A 246 -7.93 -10.41 -26.65
N PRO A 247 -7.82 -10.69 -25.33
CA PRO A 247 -7.05 -9.85 -24.42
C PRO A 247 -5.54 -9.94 -24.67
N GLN A 248 -5.06 -11.06 -25.22
CA GLN A 248 -3.66 -11.25 -25.64
C GLN A 248 -3.60 -12.15 -26.90
N PRO A 249 -2.76 -11.82 -27.91
CA PRO A 249 -2.09 -10.53 -28.08
C PRO A 249 -3.11 -9.42 -28.33
N ASP A 250 -2.93 -8.24 -27.72
CA ASP A 250 -3.82 -7.08 -27.93
C ASP A 250 -3.57 -6.43 -29.30
N LEU A 251 -4.16 -7.05 -30.32
CA LEU A 251 -4.04 -6.64 -31.71
C LEU A 251 -4.82 -5.35 -32.01
N LEU A 252 -5.84 -5.03 -31.21
CA LEU A 252 -6.59 -3.79 -31.34
C LEU A 252 -5.71 -2.60 -30.92
N SER A 253 -5.09 -2.64 -29.74
CA SER A 253 -4.15 -1.60 -29.32
C SER A 253 -2.93 -1.51 -30.24
N GLN A 254 -2.44 -2.65 -30.77
CA GLN A 254 -1.39 -2.65 -31.79
C GLN A 254 -1.82 -1.90 -33.06
N ARG A 255 -3.03 -2.15 -33.57
CA ARG A 255 -3.58 -1.45 -34.75
C ARG A 255 -3.83 0.04 -34.47
N LEU A 256 -4.29 0.40 -33.26
CA LEU A 256 -4.47 1.79 -32.86
C LEU A 256 -3.13 2.53 -32.69
N TYR A 257 -2.09 1.87 -32.16
CA TYR A 257 -0.71 2.39 -32.15
C TYR A 257 -0.19 2.61 -33.57
N GLN A 258 -0.39 1.63 -34.47
CA GLN A 258 -0.05 1.77 -35.89
C GLN A 258 -0.75 2.97 -36.54
N LEU A 259 -2.06 3.14 -36.35
CA LEU A 259 -2.80 4.31 -36.89
C LEU A 259 -2.29 5.63 -36.30
N THR A 260 -1.94 5.66 -35.01
CA THR A 260 -1.38 6.86 -34.35
C THR A 260 -0.08 7.31 -35.02
N TYR A 261 0.85 6.37 -35.24
CA TYR A 261 2.12 6.70 -35.89
C TYR A 261 1.99 6.94 -37.40
N LEU A 262 1.06 6.29 -38.09
CA LEU A 262 0.76 6.63 -39.49
C LEU A 262 0.13 8.02 -39.61
N THR A 263 -0.72 8.43 -38.66
CA THR A 263 -1.24 9.81 -38.57
C THR A 263 -0.10 10.79 -38.27
N LYS A 264 0.91 10.38 -37.47
CA LYS A 264 2.15 11.17 -37.25
C LYS A 264 3.00 11.31 -38.51
N ASP A 265 3.12 10.25 -39.31
CA ASP A 265 3.92 10.23 -40.54
C ASP A 265 3.26 11.01 -41.69
N HIS A 266 1.95 10.85 -41.90
CA HIS A 266 1.19 11.45 -43.01
C HIS A 266 0.58 12.82 -42.66
N LEU A 267 0.09 13.02 -41.43
CA LEU A 267 -0.66 14.20 -40.98
C LEU A 267 -0.04 14.83 -39.71
N PRO A 268 1.27 15.16 -39.70
CA PRO A 268 2.01 15.52 -38.48
C PRO A 268 1.46 16.74 -37.74
N HIS A 269 0.69 17.62 -38.40
CA HIS A 269 0.01 18.75 -37.75
C HIS A 269 -1.24 18.30 -36.99
N VAL A 270 -2.06 17.41 -37.59
CA VAL A 270 -3.25 16.83 -36.96
C VAL A 270 -2.85 16.00 -35.75
N GLN A 271 -1.82 15.17 -35.87
CA GLN A 271 -1.32 14.38 -34.75
C GLN A 271 -0.79 15.24 -33.59
N ARG A 272 -0.05 16.33 -33.87
CA ARG A 272 0.39 17.28 -32.84
C ARG A 272 -0.79 18.01 -32.18
N HIS A 273 -1.83 18.34 -32.94
CA HIS A 273 -3.05 18.91 -32.38
C HIS A 273 -3.75 17.92 -31.45
N PHE A 274 -3.92 16.67 -31.88
CA PHE A 274 -4.50 15.60 -31.05
C PHE A 274 -3.70 15.38 -29.76
N GLU A 275 -2.37 15.33 -29.85
CA GLU A 275 -1.46 15.26 -28.70
C GLU A 275 -1.66 16.47 -27.75
N SER A 276 -1.82 17.69 -28.27
CA SER A 276 -2.08 18.90 -27.46
C SER A 276 -3.46 18.95 -26.82
N GLN A 277 -4.46 18.34 -27.46
CA GLN A 277 -5.85 18.26 -26.96
C GLN A 277 -6.08 17.01 -26.08
N GLY A 278 -5.08 16.16 -25.86
CA GLY A 278 -5.24 14.90 -25.12
C GLY A 278 -6.06 13.83 -25.84
N ILE A 279 -6.30 13.97 -27.14
CA ILE A 279 -7.07 13.01 -27.95
C ILE A 279 -6.20 11.79 -28.26
N GLN A 280 -6.61 10.62 -27.74
CA GLN A 280 -6.00 9.33 -28.04
C GLN A 280 -6.80 8.58 -29.13
N THR A 281 -6.09 7.83 -29.98
CA THR A 281 -6.66 7.13 -31.15
C THR A 281 -7.71 6.08 -30.78
N ASN A 282 -7.57 5.42 -29.63
CA ASN A 282 -8.57 4.51 -29.07
C ASN A 282 -9.92 5.18 -28.78
N MET A 283 -9.95 6.49 -28.49
CA MET A 283 -11.18 7.21 -28.11
C MET A 283 -12.16 7.36 -29.28
N TYR A 284 -11.69 7.26 -30.53
CA TYR A 284 -12.52 7.43 -31.73
C TYR A 284 -12.41 6.26 -32.73
N ALA A 285 -11.21 5.70 -32.96
CA ALA A 285 -10.98 4.72 -34.02
C ALA A 285 -11.21 3.26 -33.63
N SER A 286 -11.38 2.93 -32.33
CA SER A 286 -11.57 1.54 -31.88
C SER A 286 -12.75 0.85 -32.57
N THR A 287 -13.86 1.56 -32.75
CA THR A 287 -15.05 1.03 -33.45
C THR A 287 -14.79 0.78 -34.93
N TRP A 288 -13.86 1.49 -35.57
CA TRP A 288 -13.58 1.37 -37.00
C TRP A 288 -12.96 0.01 -37.32
N PHE A 289 -11.93 -0.40 -36.58
CA PHE A 289 -11.25 -1.67 -36.83
C PHE A 289 -12.03 -2.89 -36.33
N ILE A 290 -12.78 -2.79 -35.22
CA ILE A 290 -13.56 -3.93 -34.71
C ILE A 290 -14.88 -4.17 -35.45
N SER A 291 -15.41 -3.20 -36.18
CA SER A 291 -16.67 -3.34 -36.95
C SER A 291 -16.50 -3.23 -38.46
N LEU A 292 -15.27 -3.14 -38.97
CA LEU A 292 -14.99 -2.81 -40.38
C LEU A 292 -15.75 -1.55 -40.83
N PHE A 293 -15.75 -0.52 -39.96
CA PHE A 293 -16.54 0.73 -40.03
C PHE A 293 -18.08 0.59 -39.98
N ALA A 294 -18.64 -0.62 -40.04
CA ALA A 294 -20.08 -0.88 -40.16
C ALA A 294 -20.95 -0.44 -38.97
N TYR A 295 -20.35 -0.06 -37.83
CA TYR A 295 -21.10 0.40 -36.66
C TYR A 295 -21.83 1.76 -36.86
N LYS A 296 -21.31 2.65 -37.73
CA LYS A 296 -21.90 3.99 -37.96
C LYS A 296 -21.95 4.45 -39.43
N PHE A 297 -21.23 3.77 -40.33
CA PHE A 297 -21.14 4.21 -41.71
C PHE A 297 -22.36 3.69 -42.49
N PRO A 298 -22.97 4.47 -43.40
CA PRO A 298 -24.07 3.98 -44.25
C PRO A 298 -23.65 2.74 -45.03
N LEU A 299 -24.57 1.78 -45.22
CA LEU A 299 -24.26 0.47 -45.80
C LEU A 299 -23.54 0.55 -47.16
N GLU A 300 -23.91 1.49 -48.03
CA GLU A 300 -23.19 1.70 -49.29
C GLU A 300 -21.70 2.02 -49.08
N VAL A 301 -21.34 2.82 -48.06
CA VAL A 301 -19.93 3.06 -47.72
C VAL A 301 -19.27 1.80 -47.17
N VAL A 302 -19.98 1.03 -46.34
CA VAL A 302 -19.50 -0.23 -45.74
C VAL A 302 -19.22 -1.27 -46.82
N PHE A 303 -20.12 -1.48 -47.78
CA PHE A 303 -19.91 -2.41 -48.89
C PHE A 303 -18.67 -2.03 -49.72
N ARG A 304 -18.46 -0.72 -49.95
CA ARG A 304 -17.28 -0.19 -50.65
C ARG A 304 -15.98 -0.37 -49.86
N ILE A 305 -16.06 -0.38 -48.53
CA ILE A 305 -14.95 -0.75 -47.64
C ILE A 305 -14.66 -2.26 -47.72
N TYR A 306 -15.68 -3.11 -47.73
CA TYR A 306 -15.54 -4.57 -47.89
C TYR A 306 -14.92 -4.94 -49.24
N ASP A 307 -15.37 -4.29 -50.33
CA ASP A 307 -14.85 -4.46 -51.69
C ASP A 307 -13.31 -4.31 -51.75
N ILE A 308 -12.72 -3.41 -50.94
CA ILE A 308 -11.25 -3.20 -50.88
C ILE A 308 -10.56 -3.93 -49.73
N PHE A 309 -11.25 -4.20 -48.61
CA PHE A 309 -10.70 -4.96 -47.49
C PHE A 309 -10.48 -6.44 -47.85
N LEU A 310 -11.38 -7.05 -48.62
CA LEU A 310 -11.22 -8.42 -49.10
C LEU A 310 -10.21 -8.54 -50.26
N SER A 311 -9.83 -7.44 -50.90
CA SER A 311 -8.76 -7.40 -51.92
C SER A 311 -7.38 -7.17 -51.29
N ASP A 312 -7.26 -6.13 -50.46
CA ASP A 312 -5.98 -5.59 -50.01
C ASP A 312 -5.70 -5.87 -48.51
N GLY A 313 -6.62 -6.55 -47.82
CA GLY A 313 -6.51 -6.87 -46.40
C GLY A 313 -6.55 -5.66 -45.46
N ILE A 314 -5.95 -5.82 -44.28
CA ILE A 314 -6.01 -4.84 -43.19
C ILE A 314 -5.44 -3.44 -43.55
N GLU A 315 -4.55 -3.35 -44.53
CA GLU A 315 -4.02 -2.07 -45.03
C GLU A 315 -5.12 -1.18 -45.64
N ALA A 316 -6.21 -1.77 -46.15
CA ALA A 316 -7.39 -1.00 -46.56
C ALA A 316 -7.94 -0.14 -45.42
N LEU A 317 -8.09 -0.71 -44.22
CA LEU A 317 -8.69 0.01 -43.08
C LEU A 317 -7.82 1.18 -42.62
N PHE A 318 -6.49 1.01 -42.63
CA PHE A 318 -5.56 2.09 -42.35
C PHE A 318 -5.63 3.22 -43.39
N ARG A 319 -5.69 2.88 -44.69
CA ARG A 319 -5.84 3.87 -45.77
C ARG A 319 -7.17 4.62 -45.71
N ILE A 320 -8.28 3.94 -45.39
CA ILE A 320 -9.59 4.57 -45.15
C ILE A 320 -9.51 5.53 -43.95
N ALA A 321 -8.95 5.07 -42.82
CA ALA A 321 -8.81 5.88 -41.61
C ALA A 321 -7.98 7.15 -41.84
N LEU A 322 -6.86 7.05 -42.56
CA LEU A 322 -6.03 8.19 -42.94
C LEU A 322 -6.75 9.12 -43.93
N ALA A 323 -7.48 8.60 -44.92
CA ALA A 323 -8.23 9.41 -45.89
C ALA A 323 -9.40 10.19 -45.26
N LEU A 324 -10.03 9.65 -44.21
CA LEU A 324 -11.02 10.37 -43.40
C LEU A 324 -10.38 11.54 -42.64
N LEU A 325 -9.17 11.35 -42.09
CA LEU A 325 -8.44 12.38 -41.34
C LEU A 325 -7.81 13.45 -42.25
N GLU A 326 -7.22 13.05 -43.38
CA GLU A 326 -6.60 13.95 -44.38
C GLU A 326 -7.65 14.90 -44.95
N ARG A 327 -8.78 14.35 -45.42
CA ARG A 327 -9.87 15.14 -46.02
C ARG A 327 -10.46 16.17 -45.04
N ASN A 328 -10.50 15.84 -43.75
CA ASN A 328 -11.02 16.72 -42.70
C ASN A 328 -9.95 17.58 -42.00
N GLN A 329 -8.68 17.56 -42.43
CA GLN A 329 -7.56 18.20 -41.72
C GLN A 329 -7.85 19.65 -41.30
N SER A 330 -8.43 20.46 -42.19
CA SER A 330 -8.77 21.87 -41.91
C SER A 330 -9.80 22.03 -40.79
N ASN A 331 -10.77 21.12 -40.68
CA ASN A 331 -11.77 21.10 -39.61
C ASN A 331 -11.13 20.64 -38.29
N LEU A 332 -10.36 19.54 -38.36
CA LEU A 332 -9.73 18.92 -37.18
C LEU A 332 -8.77 19.86 -36.43
N LEU A 333 -8.05 20.73 -37.15
CA LEU A 333 -7.08 21.68 -36.58
C LEU A 333 -7.72 22.90 -35.88
N VAL A 334 -9.04 23.13 -36.06
CA VAL A 334 -9.76 24.28 -35.48
C VAL A 334 -10.57 23.88 -34.23
N LEU A 335 -10.83 22.59 -34.04
CA LEU A 335 -11.70 22.09 -32.96
C LEU A 335 -10.91 21.77 -31.68
N GLU A 336 -11.46 22.22 -30.55
CA GLU A 336 -11.01 21.89 -29.18
C GLU A 336 -11.58 20.52 -28.73
N TYR A 337 -10.93 19.89 -27.75
CA TYR A 337 -11.19 18.54 -27.23
C TYR A 337 -12.63 18.01 -27.38
N ASP A 338 -13.64 18.59 -26.73
CA ASP A 338 -15.01 18.04 -26.75
C ASP A 338 -15.65 18.08 -28.14
N LYS A 339 -15.47 19.19 -28.86
CA LYS A 339 -15.99 19.39 -30.22
C LYS A 339 -15.26 18.46 -31.20
N LEU A 340 -13.95 18.35 -31.05
CA LEU A 340 -13.07 17.49 -31.85
C LEU A 340 -13.41 16.00 -31.65
N LEU A 341 -13.55 15.56 -30.40
CA LEU A 341 -13.89 14.18 -30.07
C LEU A 341 -15.30 13.80 -30.55
N ARG A 342 -16.26 14.75 -30.48
CA ARG A 342 -17.60 14.58 -31.09
C ARG A 342 -17.49 14.43 -32.61
N PHE A 343 -16.78 15.35 -33.27
CA PHE A 343 -16.59 15.34 -34.73
C PHE A 343 -15.95 14.04 -35.22
N LEU A 344 -14.87 13.59 -34.56
CA LEU A 344 -14.19 12.32 -34.82
C LEU A 344 -15.09 11.09 -34.63
N LYS A 345 -16.13 11.17 -33.79
CA LYS A 345 -17.06 10.07 -33.50
C LYS A 345 -18.32 10.04 -34.36
N HIS A 346 -18.68 11.15 -35.02
CA HIS A 346 -19.99 11.29 -35.69
C HIS A 346 -19.91 11.92 -37.09
N ASP A 347 -19.04 12.92 -37.28
CA ASP A 347 -19.20 13.90 -38.36
C ASP A 347 -18.13 13.79 -39.46
N LEU A 348 -17.05 13.03 -39.23
CA LEU A 348 -15.95 12.79 -40.21
C LEU A 348 -16.41 12.38 -41.62
N LEU A 349 -17.50 11.62 -41.72
CA LEU A 349 -18.00 11.10 -43.00
C LEU A 349 -18.84 12.13 -43.77
N LEU A 350 -19.26 13.23 -43.14
CA LEU A 350 -20.10 14.25 -43.77
C LEU A 350 -19.42 14.91 -44.99
N ILE A 351 -18.08 14.90 -45.05
CA ILE A 351 -17.31 15.41 -46.19
C ILE A 351 -17.35 14.50 -47.44
N TYR A 352 -17.99 13.33 -47.35
CA TYR A 352 -18.09 12.31 -48.41
C TYR A 352 -19.54 11.92 -48.75
N THR A 353 -20.57 12.56 -48.18
CA THR A 353 -22.00 12.20 -48.37
C THR A 353 -22.39 12.09 -49.84
N ASP A 354 -21.87 12.99 -50.66
CA ASP A 354 -22.30 13.17 -52.04
C ASP A 354 -21.49 12.29 -53.01
N ALA A 355 -20.42 11.62 -52.51
CA ALA A 355 -19.44 10.93 -53.34
C ALA A 355 -18.69 9.82 -52.58
N THR A 356 -19.37 8.73 -52.20
CA THR A 356 -18.76 7.53 -51.56
C THR A 356 -17.52 7.01 -52.29
N SER A 357 -17.51 7.01 -53.63
CA SER A 357 -16.35 6.59 -54.42
C SER A 357 -15.12 7.49 -54.22
N SER A 358 -15.28 8.74 -53.79
CA SER A 358 -14.15 9.64 -53.47
C SER A 358 -13.38 9.18 -52.24
N LEU A 359 -14.03 8.57 -51.24
CA LEU A 359 -13.35 8.02 -50.07
C LEU A 359 -12.42 6.86 -50.46
N ILE A 360 -12.90 5.96 -51.32
CA ILE A 360 -12.11 4.84 -51.84
C ILE A 360 -11.00 5.34 -52.78
N TYR A 361 -11.28 6.36 -53.59
CA TYR A 361 -10.29 6.99 -54.45
C TYR A 361 -9.15 7.64 -53.65
N ASP A 362 -9.47 8.43 -52.61
CA ASP A 362 -8.49 9.08 -51.74
C ASP A 362 -7.72 8.05 -50.89
N ALA A 363 -8.38 7.03 -50.33
CA ALA A 363 -7.72 5.92 -49.66
C ALA A 363 -6.69 5.20 -50.57
N TYR A 364 -6.99 5.01 -51.86
CA TYR A 364 -6.06 4.40 -52.81
C TYR A 364 -4.90 5.31 -53.26
N ARG A 365 -4.94 6.62 -52.97
CA ARG A 365 -3.80 7.54 -53.14
C ARG A 365 -2.80 7.41 -51.98
N ILE A 366 -3.28 7.10 -50.78
CA ILE A 366 -2.44 6.88 -49.59
C ILE A 366 -1.67 5.57 -49.76
N THR A 367 -0.34 5.66 -49.67
CA THR A 367 0.57 4.51 -49.81
C THR A 367 1.23 4.24 -48.47
N ILE A 368 0.98 3.06 -47.90
CA ILE A 368 1.57 2.62 -46.63
C ILE A 368 2.63 1.55 -46.95
N PRO A 369 3.93 1.78 -46.70
CA PRO A 369 4.93 0.74 -46.90
C PRO A 369 4.73 -0.39 -45.90
N ALA A 370 4.54 -1.65 -46.35
CA ALA A 370 4.37 -2.80 -45.46
C ALA A 370 5.46 -2.89 -44.36
N LYS A 371 6.73 -2.65 -44.73
CA LYS A 371 7.88 -2.58 -43.80
C LYS A 371 7.71 -1.52 -42.68
N ARG A 372 6.88 -0.49 -42.87
CA ARG A 372 6.55 0.51 -41.84
C ARG A 372 5.53 -0.04 -40.84
N LEU A 373 4.52 -0.77 -41.30
CA LEU A 373 3.60 -1.50 -40.42
C LEU A 373 4.36 -2.52 -39.57
N ASP A 374 5.23 -3.33 -40.16
CA ASP A 374 6.08 -4.32 -39.46
C ASP A 374 6.97 -3.67 -38.40
N LYS A 375 7.57 -2.52 -38.73
CA LYS A 375 8.39 -1.75 -37.79
C LYS A 375 7.54 -1.25 -36.63
N LEU A 376 6.31 -0.78 -36.88
CA LEU A 376 5.39 -0.32 -35.84
C LEU A 376 4.89 -1.46 -34.94
N VAL A 377 4.68 -2.67 -35.47
CA VAL A 377 4.43 -3.88 -34.65
C VAL A 377 5.57 -4.10 -33.66
N LYS A 378 6.81 -4.11 -34.15
CA LYS A 378 8.01 -4.34 -33.32
C LYS A 378 8.24 -3.22 -32.30
N GLN A 379 7.91 -1.97 -32.65
CA GLN A 379 7.97 -0.84 -31.70
C GLN A 379 6.89 -0.97 -30.61
N PHE A 380 5.64 -1.29 -30.95
CA PHE A 380 4.57 -1.55 -29.98
C PHE A 380 4.95 -2.69 -29.01
N GLN A 381 5.43 -3.82 -29.53
CA GLN A 381 5.86 -4.96 -28.72
C GLN A 381 7.01 -4.59 -27.76
N ALA A 382 7.99 -3.79 -28.21
CA ALA A 382 9.09 -3.32 -27.37
C ALA A 382 8.64 -2.32 -26.30
N ASP A 383 7.69 -1.43 -26.61
CA ASP A 383 7.15 -0.46 -25.67
C ASP A 383 6.26 -1.14 -24.60
N VAL A 384 5.44 -2.13 -24.99
CA VAL A 384 4.65 -2.95 -24.06
C VAL A 384 5.57 -3.79 -23.16
N ALA A 385 6.60 -4.44 -23.72
CA ALA A 385 7.57 -5.19 -22.94
C ALA A 385 8.32 -4.31 -21.92
N ARG A 386 8.69 -3.07 -22.30
CA ARG A 386 9.28 -2.09 -21.39
C ARG A 386 8.31 -1.70 -20.27
N SER A 387 7.08 -1.31 -20.62
CA SER A 387 6.04 -0.92 -19.66
C SER A 387 5.71 -2.04 -18.66
N ASN A 388 5.67 -3.30 -19.11
CA ASN A 388 5.44 -4.44 -18.23
C ASN A 388 6.62 -4.65 -17.25
N SER A 389 7.86 -4.50 -17.73
CA SER A 389 9.06 -4.58 -16.89
C SER A 389 9.13 -3.45 -15.85
N GLU A 390 8.72 -2.24 -16.23
CA GLU A 390 8.60 -1.08 -15.33
C GLU A 390 7.52 -1.31 -14.26
N VAL A 391 6.34 -1.83 -14.62
CA VAL A 391 5.27 -2.21 -13.68
C VAL A 391 5.74 -3.30 -12.70
N GLU A 392 6.43 -4.33 -13.19
CA GLU A 392 7.04 -5.36 -12.35
C GLU A 392 8.07 -4.77 -11.37
N ALA A 393 8.91 -3.83 -11.81
CA ALA A 393 9.90 -3.17 -10.96
C ALA A 393 9.23 -2.32 -9.88
N ILE A 394 8.18 -1.58 -10.23
CA ILE A 394 7.35 -0.79 -9.29
C ILE A 394 6.70 -1.72 -8.24
N ASP A 395 6.17 -2.87 -8.63
CA ASP A 395 5.56 -3.81 -7.67
C ASP A 395 6.58 -4.56 -6.79
N LYS A 396 7.80 -4.80 -7.30
CA LYS A 396 8.93 -5.29 -6.48
C LYS A 396 9.32 -4.24 -5.43
N LEU A 397 9.45 -2.97 -5.82
CA LEU A 397 9.73 -1.84 -4.91
C LEU A 397 8.59 -1.60 -3.90
N ARG A 398 7.33 -1.71 -4.30
CA ARG A 398 6.16 -1.62 -3.39
C ARG A 398 6.19 -2.71 -2.33
N LYS A 399 6.51 -3.96 -2.69
CA LYS A 399 6.66 -5.09 -1.75
C LYS A 399 7.81 -4.86 -0.76
N GLN A 400 8.95 -4.37 -1.23
CA GLN A 400 10.09 -4.00 -0.37
C GLN A 400 9.75 -2.85 0.59
N ASN A 401 9.15 -1.77 0.08
CA ASN A 401 8.72 -0.63 0.91
C ASN A 401 7.68 -1.04 1.96
N LYS A 402 6.78 -1.99 1.65
CA LYS A 402 5.87 -2.55 2.66
C LYS A 402 6.65 -3.30 3.75
N ALA A 403 7.52 -4.24 3.37
CA ALA A 403 8.30 -5.02 4.32
C ALA A 403 9.20 -4.16 5.22
N LEU A 404 9.78 -3.08 4.68
CA LEU A 404 10.55 -2.09 5.45
C LEU A 404 9.67 -1.31 6.43
N ASN A 405 8.46 -0.89 6.04
CA ASN A 405 7.52 -0.25 6.96
C ASN A 405 7.04 -1.19 8.07
N ASP A 406 6.75 -2.46 7.76
CA ASP A 406 6.38 -3.47 8.74
C ASP A 406 7.54 -3.74 9.73
N MET A 407 8.79 -3.80 9.25
CA MET A 407 9.99 -3.91 10.10
C MET A 407 10.23 -2.67 10.96
N VAL A 408 10.06 -1.45 10.41
CA VAL A 408 10.14 -0.20 11.19
C VAL A 408 9.06 -0.14 12.27
N LYS A 409 7.86 -0.67 12.00
CA LYS A 409 6.79 -0.79 12.99
C LYS A 409 7.15 -1.77 14.11
N GLN A 410 7.74 -2.92 13.79
CA GLN A 410 8.26 -3.87 14.79
C GLN A 410 9.38 -3.24 15.64
N LEU A 411 10.38 -2.61 15.01
CA LEU A 411 11.49 -1.97 15.71
C LEU A 411 11.02 -0.84 16.65
N LYS A 412 9.99 -0.07 16.27
CA LYS A 412 9.35 0.92 17.15
C LYS A 412 8.65 0.26 18.34
N GLY A 413 7.87 -0.80 18.12
CA GLY A 413 7.25 -1.55 19.22
C GLY A 413 8.27 -2.08 20.22
N ASN A 414 9.34 -2.72 19.72
CA ASN A 414 10.44 -3.21 20.55
C ASN A 414 11.12 -2.08 21.34
N LEU A 415 11.32 -0.90 20.72
CA LEU A 415 11.89 0.27 21.38
C LEU A 415 10.96 0.83 22.47
N ASP A 416 9.65 0.89 22.21
CA ASP A 416 8.65 1.33 23.20
C ASP A 416 8.58 0.36 24.39
N ASP A 417 8.70 -0.95 24.16
CA ASP A 417 8.74 -1.96 25.22
C ASP A 417 10.05 -1.90 26.04
N ILE A 418 11.21 -1.77 25.39
CA ILE A 418 12.50 -1.54 26.06
C ILE A 418 12.46 -0.25 26.90
N ASN A 419 11.82 0.82 26.41
CA ASN A 419 11.64 2.06 27.17
C ASN A 419 10.75 1.86 28.41
N LYS A 420 9.69 1.04 28.35
CA LYS A 420 8.88 0.66 29.52
C LYS A 420 9.70 -0.12 30.53
N GLU A 421 10.51 -1.10 30.08
CA GLU A 421 11.39 -1.87 30.95
C GLU A 421 12.43 -1.01 31.64
N HIS A 422 13.11 -0.11 30.91
CA HIS A 422 14.03 0.87 31.50
C HIS A 422 13.32 1.77 32.53
N GLY A 423 12.10 2.24 32.26
CA GLY A 423 11.29 3.00 33.22
C GLY A 423 10.98 2.21 34.49
N MET A 424 10.60 0.93 34.36
CA MET A 424 10.35 0.04 35.50
C MET A 424 11.63 -0.26 36.32
N VAL A 425 12.77 -0.47 35.65
CA VAL A 425 14.07 -0.70 36.30
C VAL A 425 14.53 0.57 37.02
N ALA A 426 14.38 1.75 36.41
CA ALA A 426 14.68 3.03 37.05
C ALA A 426 13.81 3.27 38.30
N LYS A 427 12.51 2.97 38.24
CA LYS A 427 11.60 3.06 39.40
C LYS A 427 12.04 2.12 40.53
N LYS A 428 12.30 0.85 40.23
CA LYS A 428 12.81 -0.14 41.21
C LYS A 428 14.16 0.27 41.81
N LEU A 429 15.04 0.88 41.03
CA LEU A 429 16.33 1.38 41.50
C LEU A 429 16.18 2.57 42.45
N ILE A 430 15.22 3.47 42.19
CA ILE A 430 14.88 4.58 43.10
C ILE A 430 14.28 4.03 44.40
N GLU A 431 13.31 3.12 44.32
CA GLU A 431 12.69 2.47 45.48
C GLU A 431 13.73 1.73 46.34
N SER A 432 14.62 0.95 45.71
CA SER A 432 15.71 0.26 46.40
C SER A 432 16.71 1.23 47.04
N LYS A 433 17.05 2.35 46.38
CA LYS A 433 17.92 3.38 46.97
C LYS A 433 17.26 4.10 48.15
N MET A 434 15.95 4.36 48.09
CA MET A 434 15.20 4.95 49.20
C MET A 434 15.16 4.01 50.41
N GLU A 435 14.95 2.71 50.19
CA GLU A 435 14.98 1.72 51.29
C GLU A 435 16.39 1.53 51.87
N ILE A 436 17.44 1.56 51.03
CA ILE A 436 18.83 1.56 51.51
C ILE A 436 19.12 2.78 52.38
N ALA A 437 18.65 3.97 51.99
CA ALA A 437 18.78 5.17 52.82
C ALA A 437 18.01 5.04 54.15
N ARG A 438 16.74 4.60 54.10
CA ARG A 438 15.91 4.37 55.29
C ARG A 438 16.56 3.41 56.29
N VAL A 439 17.13 2.31 55.80
CA VAL A 439 17.83 1.30 56.63
C VAL A 439 19.20 1.81 57.12
N HIS A 440 19.83 2.75 56.42
CA HIS A 440 21.06 3.42 56.87
C HIS A 440 20.78 4.42 58.00
N ASP A 441 19.74 5.25 57.86
CA ASP A 441 19.27 6.19 58.89
C ASP A 441 18.84 5.42 60.16
N GLU A 442 18.12 4.31 59.98
CA GLU A 442 17.71 3.41 61.08
C GLU A 442 18.92 2.73 61.76
N ASN A 443 19.95 2.34 60.99
CA ASN A 443 21.21 1.84 61.55
C ASN A 443 21.94 2.89 62.37
N ASP A 444 22.07 4.11 61.87
CA ASP A 444 22.81 5.17 62.56
C ASP A 444 22.04 5.70 63.78
N ALA A 445 20.71 5.69 63.76
CA ALA A 445 19.89 5.89 64.96
C ALA A 445 20.12 4.79 66.01
N LEU A 446 20.14 3.51 65.61
CA LEU A 446 20.44 2.39 66.53
C LEU A 446 21.88 2.42 67.04
N ARG A 447 22.85 2.88 66.24
CA ARG A 447 24.23 3.12 66.67
C ARG A 447 24.34 4.26 67.67
N GLN A 448 23.61 5.36 67.45
CA GLN A 448 23.56 6.48 68.39
C GLN A 448 22.93 6.04 69.72
N GLN A 449 21.80 5.33 69.70
CA GLN A 449 21.21 4.72 70.89
C GLN A 449 22.19 3.78 71.60
N SER A 450 22.93 2.95 70.85
CA SER A 450 23.95 2.06 71.41
C SER A 450 25.15 2.81 72.01
N TYR A 451 25.50 3.98 71.46
CA TYR A 451 26.54 4.85 71.99
C TYR A 451 26.08 5.56 73.27
N ASP A 452 24.88 6.14 73.27
CA ASP A 452 24.32 6.84 74.43
C ASP A 452 24.03 5.87 75.59
N LEU A 453 23.55 4.65 75.29
CA LEU A 453 23.42 3.58 76.28
C LEU A 453 24.77 3.16 76.88
N LYS A 454 25.82 2.99 76.05
CA LYS A 454 27.18 2.71 76.56
C LYS A 454 27.71 3.84 77.43
N ARG A 455 27.57 5.08 76.98
CA ARG A 455 28.00 6.27 77.71
C ARG A 455 27.28 6.39 79.06
N ALA A 456 25.97 6.14 79.10
CA ALA A 456 25.21 6.08 80.34
C ALA A 456 25.70 4.94 81.26
N LEU A 457 26.05 3.77 80.71
CA LEU A 457 26.64 2.64 81.45
C LEU A 457 28.06 2.93 81.98
N GLU A 458 28.82 3.78 81.29
CA GLU A 458 30.15 4.26 81.71
C GLU A 458 30.07 5.38 82.77
N THR A 459 29.03 6.23 82.74
CA THR A 459 28.83 7.27 83.77
C THR A 459 28.15 6.73 85.02
N LEU A 460 27.28 5.72 84.91
CA LEU A 460 26.50 5.19 86.03
C LEU A 460 27.34 4.81 87.27
N PRO A 461 28.52 4.16 87.15
CA PRO A 461 29.38 3.88 88.30
C PRO A 461 29.85 5.17 88.99
N THR A 462 30.31 6.17 88.22
CA THR A 462 30.79 7.45 88.75
C THR A 462 29.67 8.28 89.39
N GLU A 463 28.44 8.20 88.87
CA GLU A 463 27.29 8.91 89.41
C GLU A 463 26.76 8.23 90.69
N VAL A 464 26.80 6.90 90.75
CA VAL A 464 26.54 6.13 91.97
C VAL A 464 27.63 6.37 93.03
N GLU A 465 28.91 6.39 92.66
CA GLU A 465 30.02 6.73 93.56
C GLU A 465 29.88 8.14 94.12
N ASN A 466 29.56 9.14 93.29
CA ASN A 466 29.33 10.51 93.74
C ASN A 466 28.13 10.60 94.69
N ARG A 467 27.01 9.93 94.40
CA ARG A 467 25.85 9.87 95.30
C ARG A 467 26.18 9.19 96.63
N VAL A 468 26.84 8.04 96.61
CA VAL A 468 27.27 7.33 97.83
C VAL A 468 28.23 8.19 98.66
N LYS A 469 29.10 8.95 97.99
CA LYS A 469 30.00 9.91 98.65
C LYS A 469 29.25 11.09 99.27
N GLU A 470 28.24 11.65 98.61
CA GLU A 470 27.39 12.73 99.14
C GLU A 470 26.54 12.25 100.34
N GLU A 471 25.98 11.05 100.25
CA GLU A 471 25.30 10.37 101.37
C GLU A 471 26.29 10.10 102.53
N MET A 472 27.55 9.75 102.24
CA MET A 472 28.62 9.53 103.24
C MET A 472 29.15 10.82 103.88
N GLU A 473 29.28 11.92 103.13
CA GLU A 473 29.59 13.25 103.65
C GLU A 473 28.45 13.75 104.55
N THR A 474 27.20 13.50 104.16
CA THR A 474 26.01 13.78 104.99
C THR A 474 25.99 12.97 106.29
N LEU A 475 26.40 11.69 106.26
CA LEU A 475 26.49 10.83 107.45
C LEU A 475 27.67 11.18 108.36
N THR A 476 28.85 11.48 107.80
CA THR A 476 30.02 11.89 108.58
C THR A 476 29.82 13.26 109.22
N GLY A 477 29.15 14.21 108.55
CA GLY A 477 28.72 15.47 109.15
C GLY A 477 27.79 15.27 110.36
N LYS A 478 26.79 14.37 110.24
CA LYS A 478 25.90 14.00 111.36
C LYS A 478 26.68 13.36 112.52
N ASN A 479 27.61 12.45 112.24
CA ASN A 479 28.47 11.85 113.27
C ASN A 479 29.38 12.87 113.96
N ALA A 480 29.95 13.85 113.23
CA ALA A 480 30.76 14.90 113.83
C ALA A 480 29.97 15.79 114.81
N VAL A 481 28.68 16.04 114.52
CA VAL A 481 27.76 16.73 115.45
C VAL A 481 27.47 15.87 116.69
N LEU A 482 27.27 14.56 116.52
CA LEU A 482 27.08 13.63 117.65
C LEU A 482 28.33 13.51 118.54
N VAL A 483 29.53 13.45 117.96
CA VAL A 483 30.79 13.42 118.72
C VAL A 483 31.00 14.71 119.52
N LYS A 484 30.69 15.89 118.93
CA LYS A 484 30.67 17.16 119.67
C LYS A 484 29.64 17.19 120.81
N ARG A 485 28.52 16.46 120.67
CA ARG A 485 27.52 16.35 121.73
C ARG A 485 27.95 15.42 122.85
N ASN A 486 28.61 14.30 122.54
CA ASN A 486 29.14 13.37 123.56
C ASN A 486 30.26 14.03 124.38
N THR A 487 31.25 14.63 123.72
CA THR A 487 32.36 15.35 124.42
C THR A 487 31.84 16.45 125.33
N SER A 488 30.86 17.24 124.88
CA SER A 488 30.20 18.25 125.74
C SER A 488 29.38 17.67 126.92
N LEU A 489 29.06 16.37 126.92
CA LEU A 489 28.42 15.68 128.06
C LEU A 489 29.45 15.04 128.99
N GLU A 490 30.57 14.57 128.44
CA GLU A 490 31.75 14.09 129.19
C GLU A 490 32.38 15.23 130.01
N ASP A 491 32.53 16.43 129.41
CA ASP A 491 32.99 17.65 130.10
C ASP A 491 32.06 18.03 131.27
N GLN A 492 30.74 17.91 131.09
CA GLN A 492 29.75 18.20 132.13
C GLN A 492 29.81 17.18 133.28
N LEU A 493 30.04 15.90 132.98
CA LEU A 493 30.26 14.85 133.98
C LEU A 493 31.49 15.14 134.84
N GLY A 494 32.65 15.42 134.21
CA GLY A 494 33.89 15.72 134.95
C GLY A 494 33.77 16.95 135.86
N TYR A 495 33.01 17.97 135.43
CA TYR A 495 32.73 19.15 136.26
C TYR A 495 31.87 18.81 137.49
N MET A 496 30.89 17.92 137.35
CA MET A 496 30.06 17.44 138.47
C MET A 496 30.84 16.54 139.43
N GLU A 497 31.69 15.64 138.93
CA GLU A 497 32.55 14.78 139.77
C GLU A 497 33.51 15.62 140.64
N THR A 498 34.12 16.65 140.05
CA THR A 498 35.01 17.58 140.76
C THR A 498 34.28 18.31 141.89
N MET A 499 33.06 18.79 141.63
CA MET A 499 32.23 19.47 142.63
C MET A 499 31.81 18.54 143.79
N VAL A 500 31.50 17.27 143.50
CA VAL A 500 31.19 16.25 144.53
C VAL A 500 32.42 15.95 145.41
N MET A 501 33.62 15.97 144.85
CA MET A 501 34.86 15.86 145.61
C MET A 501 35.05 17.03 146.59
N GLU A 502 34.82 18.26 146.13
CA GLU A 502 35.00 19.47 146.95
C GLU A 502 33.98 19.55 148.11
N ILE A 503 32.72 19.15 147.86
CA ILE A 503 31.68 19.08 148.90
C ILE A 503 32.03 18.02 149.96
N LYS A 504 32.56 16.86 149.57
CA LYS A 504 33.00 15.82 150.52
C LYS A 504 34.13 16.31 151.44
N ALA A 505 35.08 17.08 150.92
CA ALA A 505 36.16 17.66 151.72
C ALA A 505 35.62 18.61 152.81
N LYS A 506 34.77 19.57 152.42
CA LYS A 506 34.17 20.55 153.35
C LYS A 506 33.26 19.90 154.39
N PHE A 507 32.57 18.80 154.05
CA PHE A 507 31.75 18.05 155.00
C PHE A 507 32.60 17.33 156.07
N ALA A 508 33.74 16.75 155.69
CA ALA A 508 34.66 16.11 156.63
C ALA A 508 35.30 17.11 157.61
N GLU A 509 35.58 18.33 157.14
CA GLU A 509 36.14 19.42 157.96
C GLU A 509 35.12 19.89 159.01
N SER A 510 33.87 20.15 158.61
CA SER A 510 32.78 20.57 159.50
C SER A 510 32.40 19.53 160.56
N GLU A 511 32.41 18.24 160.22
CA GLU A 511 32.10 17.17 161.17
C GLU A 511 33.18 17.04 162.27
N ASN A 512 34.44 17.36 161.95
CA ASN A 512 35.55 17.35 162.90
C ASN A 512 35.44 18.51 163.93
N GLU A 513 34.98 19.69 163.50
CA GLU A 513 34.65 20.79 164.42
C GLU A 513 33.49 20.44 165.34
N ARG A 514 32.47 19.75 164.83
CA ARG A 514 31.30 19.29 165.61
C ARG A 514 31.70 18.39 166.77
N VAL A 515 32.61 17.44 166.55
CA VAL A 515 33.13 16.55 167.61
C VAL A 515 33.92 17.34 168.67
N ASN A 516 34.75 18.29 168.25
CA ASN A 516 35.58 19.11 169.14
C ASN A 516 34.73 20.04 170.03
N LEU A 517 33.61 20.56 169.50
CA LEU A 517 32.62 21.34 170.25
C LEU A 517 31.80 20.47 171.21
N GLN A 518 31.40 19.26 170.79
CA GLN A 518 30.67 18.31 171.65
C GLN A 518 31.49 17.96 172.91
N GLN A 519 32.79 17.68 172.74
CA GLN A 519 33.66 17.31 173.85
C GLN A 519 33.81 18.44 174.89
N ARG A 520 33.87 19.70 174.45
CA ARG A 520 33.89 20.88 175.34
C ARG A 520 32.57 21.12 176.08
N PHE A 521 31.45 20.66 175.54
CA PHE A 521 30.14 20.78 176.19
C PHE A 521 30.01 19.77 177.34
N ASP A 522 30.47 18.53 177.15
CA ASP A 522 30.36 17.49 178.17
C ASP A 522 31.30 17.74 179.38
N ASP A 523 32.48 18.33 179.17
CA ASP A 523 33.37 18.77 180.27
C ASP A 523 32.75 19.93 181.08
N LEU A 524 32.08 20.89 180.43
CA LEU A 524 31.35 21.98 181.11
C LEU A 524 30.15 21.47 181.93
N LYS A 525 29.50 20.40 181.45
CA LYS A 525 28.36 19.78 182.14
C LYS A 525 28.75 19.01 183.40
N ARG A 526 30.04 18.78 183.62
CA ARG A 526 30.62 18.08 184.79
C ARG A 526 31.03 19.01 185.95
N LEU A 527 30.69 20.30 185.87
CA LEU A 527 31.09 21.33 186.82
C LEU A 527 29.91 22.09 187.47
N MET A 528 28.66 21.63 187.26
CA MET A 528 27.45 22.27 187.80
C MET A 528 26.38 21.29 188.34
N ASP A 529 26.80 20.09 188.76
CA ASP A 529 26.14 19.19 189.73
C ASP A 529 27.19 18.18 190.24
#